data_AF-A0A367FG65-F1
#
_entry.id   AF-A0A367FG65-F1
#
_cell.length_a   1.000
_cell.length_b   1.000
_cell.length_c   1.000
_cell.angle_alpha   90.00
_cell.angle_beta   90.00
_cell.angle_gamma   90.00
#
_symmetry.space_group_name_H-M   'P 1'
#
loop_
_entity.id
_entity.type
_entity.pdbx_description
1 polymer ?
#
loop_
_entity_poly.entity_id
_entity_poly.type
_entity_poly.pdbx_seq_one_letter_code
_entity_poly.pdbx_strand_id
1 'polypeptide(L)'
;MTVLDAYPHGRAGPSGPTSLYLTGTIDIFTSQALRERLLGALRSSTSLLILELSGVSFIDASGLAVLVGIQHRAKSMGITLALASPPPYMSRLLRVTGLDRSLRMAV
;
A
#
# COMPACT_ATOMS: atom_id res chain seq x y z
N MET A 1 -11.16 11.84 0.38
CA MET A 1 -11.14 11.18 1.70
C MET A 1 -10.62 9.76 1.50
N THR A 2 -9.44 9.44 2.02
CA THR A 2 -8.92 8.05 1.99
C THR A 2 -9.43 7.34 3.23
N VAL A 3 -10.14 6.23 3.05
CA VAL A 3 -10.47 5.33 4.17
C VAL A 3 -9.50 4.16 4.11
N LEU A 4 -8.88 3.86 5.25
CA LEU A 4 -8.16 2.59 5.42
C LEU A 4 -8.99 1.73 6.35
N ASP A 5 -9.44 0.61 5.82
CA ASP A 5 -10.01 -0.47 6.61
C ASP A 5 -8.97 -1.59 6.67
N ALA A 6 -8.53 -1.94 7.88
CA ALA A 6 -7.65 -3.09 8.06
C ALA A 6 -8.51 -4.36 8.00
N TYR A 7 -8.37 -5.14 6.93
CA TYR A 7 -9.02 -6.44 6.80
C TYR A 7 -8.00 -7.55 7.07
N PRO A 8 -8.22 -8.47 8.03
CA PRO A 8 -7.43 -9.68 8.10
C PRO A 8 -7.79 -10.58 6.90
N HIS A 9 -6.85 -10.83 5.99
CA HIS A 9 -6.99 -11.90 5.01
C HIS A 9 -6.35 -13.18 5.56
N GLY A 10 -7.20 -14.14 5.92
CA GLY A 10 -6.78 -15.42 6.48
C GLY A 10 -6.64 -15.38 8.00
N ARG A 11 -6.97 -16.51 8.66
CA ARG A 11 -6.90 -16.73 10.11
C ARG A 11 -5.73 -15.95 10.73
N ALA A 12 -6.06 -14.94 11.54
CA ALA A 12 -5.11 -14.25 12.39
C ALA A 12 -4.54 -15.25 13.41
N GLY A 13 -3.49 -15.95 13.02
CA GLY A 13 -2.46 -16.39 13.95
C GLY A 13 -1.49 -15.23 14.18
N PRO A 14 -0.74 -15.20 15.29
CA PRO A 14 0.19 -14.13 15.68
C PRO A 14 1.42 -13.94 14.74
N SER A 15 1.34 -14.36 13.48
CA SER A 15 2.40 -14.25 12.45
C SER A 15 1.84 -14.20 11.02
N GLY A 16 0.59 -13.72 10.85
CA GLY A 16 -0.03 -13.60 9.54
C GLY A 16 0.42 -12.33 8.78
N PRO A 17 0.33 -12.33 7.44
CA PRO A 17 0.47 -11.11 6.65
C PRO A 17 -0.57 -10.07 7.09
N THR A 18 -0.16 -8.80 7.17
CA THR A 18 -1.07 -7.69 7.44
C THR A 18 -1.63 -7.21 6.11
N SER A 19 -2.95 -7.02 6.00
CA SER A 19 -3.58 -6.43 4.81
C SER A 19 -4.37 -5.19 5.18
N LEU A 20 -4.29 -4.18 4.30
CA LEU A 20 -5.02 -2.93 4.42
C LEU A 20 -5.78 -2.67 3.13
N TYR A 21 -7.08 -2.43 3.25
CA TYR A 21 -7.93 -2.00 2.16
C TYR A 21 -7.89 -0.47 2.06
N LEU A 22 -7.38 0.04 0.94
CA LEU A 22 -7.34 1.46 0.64
C LEU A 22 -8.53 1.83 -0.24
N THR A 23 -9.25 2.90 0.14
CA THR A 23 -10.34 3.42 -0.69
C THR A 23 -10.29 4.92 -0.85
N GLY A 24 -10.94 5.43 -1.90
CA GLY A 24 -11.08 6.85 -2.18
C GLY A 24 -9.87 7.47 -2.88
N THR A 25 -9.62 8.76 -2.65
CA THR A 25 -8.58 9.54 -3.32
C THR A 25 -7.27 9.55 -2.53
N ILE A 26 -6.14 9.36 -3.21
CA ILE A 26 -4.80 9.49 -2.64
C ILE A 26 -4.10 10.69 -3.29
N ASP A 27 -4.11 11.81 -2.61
CA ASP A 27 -3.66 13.11 -3.13
C ASP A 27 -2.84 13.87 -2.09
N ILE A 28 -2.40 15.09 -2.42
CA ILE A 28 -1.59 15.92 -1.52
C ILE A 28 -2.24 16.13 -0.14
N PHE A 29 -3.56 16.13 -0.03
CA PHE A 29 -4.28 16.34 1.22
C PHE A 29 -4.42 15.05 2.05
N THR A 30 -4.42 13.88 1.40
CA THR A 30 -4.58 12.59 2.10
C THR A 30 -3.27 11.81 2.28
N SER A 31 -2.23 12.14 1.50
CA SER A 31 -0.94 11.47 1.47
C SER A 31 -0.23 11.43 2.83
N GLN A 32 -0.26 12.52 3.61
CA GLN A 32 0.35 12.55 4.93
C GLN A 32 -0.31 11.56 5.90
N ALA A 33 -1.64 11.59 5.99
CA ALA A 33 -2.39 10.70 6.86
C ALA A 33 -2.23 9.23 6.46
N LEU A 34 -2.22 8.95 5.15
CA LEU A 34 -1.93 7.62 4.61
C LEU A 34 -0.54 7.14 5.05
N ARG A 35 0.49 7.98 4.88
CA ARG A 35 1.86 7.66 5.27
C ARG A 35 1.97 7.28 6.74
N GLU A 36 1.39 8.08 7.64
CA GLU A 36 1.43 7.82 9.09
C GLU A 36 0.78 6.48 9.44
N ARG A 37 -0.37 6.18 8.84
CA ARG A 37 -1.09 4.92 9.07
C ARG A 37 -0.33 3.71 8.52
N LEU A 38 0.26 3.81 7.32
CA LEU A 38 1.09 2.75 6.74
C LEU A 38 2.36 2.49 7.56
N LEU A 39 3.01 3.55 8.07
CA LEU A 39 4.13 3.40 9.00
C LEU A 39 3.72 2.72 10.30
N GLY A 40 2.50 2.97 10.78
CA GLY A 40 1.90 2.25 11.90
C GLY A 40 1.76 0.75 11.62
N ALA A 41 1.17 0.40 10.48
CA ALA A 41 0.97 -0.99 10.09
C ALA A 41 2.28 -1.77 9.89
N LEU A 42 3.34 -1.11 9.41
CA LEU A 42 4.66 -1.75 9.32
C LEU A 42 5.21 -2.15 10.70
N ARG A 43 4.89 -1.42 11.77
CA ARG A 43 5.33 -1.78 13.12
C ARG A 43 4.61 -3.00 13.68
N SER A 44 3.41 -3.30 13.20
CA SER A 44 2.62 -4.47 13.60
C SER A 44 2.74 -5.66 12.64
N SER A 45 3.37 -5.48 11.47
CA SER A 45 3.52 -6.53 10.44
C SER A 45 4.77 -7.36 10.68
N THR A 46 4.67 -8.69 10.55
CA THR A 46 5.80 -9.59 10.81
C THR A 46 6.68 -9.84 9.57
N SER A 47 6.09 -9.91 8.36
CA SER A 47 6.84 -10.28 7.15
C SER A 47 6.26 -9.75 5.84
N LEU A 48 4.95 -9.46 5.80
CA LEU A 48 4.26 -9.03 4.59
C LEU A 48 3.16 -8.03 4.94
N LEU A 49 3.16 -6.89 4.23
CA LEU A 49 2.09 -5.90 4.19
C LEU A 49 1.48 -5.89 2.79
N ILE A 50 0.19 -6.18 2.70
CA ILE A 50 -0.59 -6.16 1.46
C ILE A 50 -1.45 -4.89 1.47
N LEU A 51 -1.40 -4.13 0.39
CA LEU A 51 -2.30 -3.00 0.15
C LEU A 51 -3.30 -3.42 -0.91
N GLU A 52 -4.56 -3.59 -0.54
CA GLU A 52 -5.66 -3.84 -1.46
C GLU A 52 -6.16 -2.49 -1.97
N LEU A 53 -6.12 -2.30 -3.29
CA LEU A 53 -6.27 -1.00 -3.95
C LEU A 53 -7.55 -0.87 -4.78
N SER A 54 -8.42 -1.90 -4.79
CA SER A 54 -9.59 -1.94 -5.67
C SER A 54 -10.59 -0.80 -5.40
N GLY A 55 -10.61 -0.29 -4.16
CA GLY A 55 -11.44 0.86 -3.79
C GLY A 55 -10.79 2.23 -4.03
N VAL A 56 -9.54 2.31 -4.51
CA VAL A 56 -8.85 3.59 -4.76
C VAL A 56 -9.35 4.19 -6.08
N SER A 57 -9.99 5.36 -5.99
CA SER A 57 -10.56 6.05 -7.16
C SER A 57 -9.58 6.97 -7.86
N PHE A 58 -8.54 7.44 -7.16
CA PHE A 58 -7.53 8.34 -7.73
C PHE A 58 -6.21 8.27 -6.96
N ILE A 59 -5.08 8.48 -7.67
CA ILE A 59 -3.76 8.71 -7.06
C ILE A 59 -2.96 9.75 -7.85
N ASP A 60 -2.32 10.69 -7.17
CA ASP A 60 -1.37 11.65 -7.77
C ASP A 60 0.10 11.32 -7.43
N ALA A 61 1.02 12.20 -7.84
CA ALA A 61 2.45 12.04 -7.56
C ALA A 61 2.79 11.98 -6.06
N SER A 62 2.05 12.69 -5.21
CA SER A 62 2.27 12.65 -3.76
C SER A 62 1.86 11.29 -3.18
N GLY A 63 0.78 10.70 -3.67
CA GLY A 63 0.37 9.34 -3.31
C GLY A 63 1.39 8.29 -3.71
N LEU A 64 1.94 8.40 -4.92
CA LEU A 64 3.01 7.51 -5.38
C LEU A 64 4.27 7.65 -4.51
N ALA A 65 4.65 8.87 -4.17
CA ALA A 65 5.80 9.12 -3.30
C ALA A 65 5.61 8.45 -1.93
N VAL A 66 4.38 8.42 -1.39
CA VAL A 66 4.07 7.66 -0.17
C VAL A 66 4.28 6.17 -0.38
N LEU A 67 3.75 5.56 -1.44
CA LEU A 67 3.92 4.13 -1.71
C LEU A 67 5.41 3.74 -1.82
N VAL A 68 6.21 4.56 -2.53
CA VAL A 68 7.66 4.36 -2.66
C VAL A 68 8.37 4.49 -1.31
N GLY A 69 8.04 5.52 -0.53
CA GLY A 69 8.60 5.72 0.80
C GLY A 69 8.30 4.54 1.75
N ILE A 70 7.07 4.04 1.71
CA ILE A 70 6.67 2.87 2.51
C ILE A 70 7.38 1.61 2.03
N GLN A 71 7.55 1.40 0.72
CA GLN A 71 8.33 0.28 0.18
C GLN A 71 9.78 0.29 0.68
N HIS A 72 10.44 1.45 0.69
CA HIS A 72 11.79 1.59 1.23
C HIS A 72 11.83 1.27 2.73
N ARG A 73 10.86 1.78 3.50
CA ARG A 73 10.79 1.52 4.93
C ARG A 73 10.52 0.04 5.23
N ALA A 74 9.56 -0.57 4.55
CA ALA A 74 9.25 -2.00 4.67
C ALA A 74 10.50 -2.85 4.40
N LYS A 75 11.21 -2.57 3.29
CA LYS A 75 12.47 -3.24 2.94
C LYS A 75 13.52 -3.11 4.04
N SER A 76 13.69 -1.94 4.65
CA SER A 76 14.63 -1.74 5.76
C SER A 76 14.28 -2.52 7.02
N MET A 77 13.02 -2.93 7.16
CA MET A 77 12.51 -3.73 8.28
C MET A 77 12.42 -5.23 7.94
N GLY A 78 12.85 -5.65 6.74
CA GLY A 78 12.68 -7.04 6.28
C GLY A 78 11.24 -7.42 5.95
N ILE A 79 10.34 -6.43 5.81
CA ILE A 79 8.93 -6.63 5.47
C ILE A 79 8.76 -6.47 3.97
N THR A 80 8.07 -7.42 3.34
CA THR A 80 7.64 -7.30 1.95
C THR A 80 6.41 -6.41 1.88
N LEU A 81 6.40 -5.43 0.98
CA LEU A 81 5.20 -4.70 0.60
C LEU A 81 4.69 -5.26 -0.73
N ALA A 82 3.39 -5.52 -0.83
CA ALA A 82 2.75 -5.97 -2.05
C ALA A 82 1.45 -5.19 -2.32
N LEU A 83 1.19 -4.87 -3.59
CA LEU A 83 -0.01 -4.20 -4.05
C LEU A 83 -0.97 -5.22 -4.65
N ALA A 84 -2.18 -5.33 -4.09
CA ALA A 84 -3.26 -6.20 -4.54
C ALA A 84 -4.34 -5.38 -5.27
N SER A 85 -4.87 -5.94 -6.36
CA SER A 85 -5.94 -5.34 -7.18
C SER A 85 -5.77 -3.86 -7.53
N PRO A 86 -4.58 -3.37 -7.97
CA PRO A 86 -4.47 -2.00 -8.45
C PRO A 86 -5.45 -1.78 -9.62
N PRO A 87 -6.27 -0.71 -9.58
CA PRO A 87 -7.15 -0.39 -10.69
C PRO A 87 -6.36 -0.18 -11.99
N PRO A 88 -6.95 -0.40 -13.17
CA PRO A 88 -6.23 -0.34 -14.45
C PRO A 88 -5.47 0.98 -14.69
N TYR A 89 -6.03 2.11 -14.27
CA TYR A 89 -5.37 3.42 -14.39
C TYR A 89 -4.08 3.48 -13.54
N MET A 90 -4.13 2.91 -12.33
CA MET A 90 -2.98 2.86 -11.42
C MET A 90 -1.92 1.89 -11.94
N SER A 91 -2.31 0.70 -12.41
CA SER A 91 -1.35 -0.24 -13.03
C SER A 91 -0.66 0.35 -14.25
N ARG A 92 -1.36 1.15 -15.06
CA ARG A 92 -0.77 1.87 -16.20
C ARG A 92 0.22 2.93 -15.72
N LEU A 93 -0.17 3.71 -14.72
CA LEU A 93 0.65 4.76 -14.14
C LEU A 93 1.94 4.19 -13.52
N LEU A 94 1.86 3.07 -12.79
CA LEU A 94 3.03 2.38 -12.23
C LEU A 94 3.99 1.91 -13.33
N ARG A 95 3.47 1.40 -14.44
CA ARG A 95 4.29 1.00 -15.60
C ARG A 95 4.95 2.19 -16.30
N VAL A 96 4.21 3.26 -16.57
CA VAL A 96 4.74 4.46 -17.25
C VAL A 96 5.82 5.14 -16.41
N THR A 97 5.67 5.13 -15.07
CA THR A 97 6.66 5.67 -14.14
C THR A 97 7.80 4.69 -13.84
N GLY A 98 7.71 3.43 -14.31
CA GLY A 98 8.67 2.36 -14.03
C GLY A 98 8.69 1.89 -12.57
N LEU A 99 7.68 2.29 -11.79
CA LEU A 99 7.52 1.93 -10.37
C LEU A 99 7.02 0.49 -10.19
N ASP A 100 6.47 -0.13 -11.22
CA ASP A 100 6.11 -1.56 -11.27
C ASP A 100 7.31 -2.50 -11.00
N ARG A 101 8.54 -2.02 -11.21
CA ARG A 101 9.78 -2.75 -10.90
C ARG A 101 10.18 -2.66 -9.42
N SER A 102 9.75 -1.60 -8.73
CA SER A 102 10.09 -1.34 -7.33
C SER A 102 8.97 -1.76 -6.38
N LEU A 103 7.72 -1.67 -6.84
CA LEU A 103 6.52 -2.04 -6.10
C LEU A 103 6.01 -3.39 -6.60
N ARG A 104 6.08 -4.39 -5.73
CA ARG A 104 5.63 -5.75 -6.05
C ARG A 104 4.10 -5.78 -6.19
N MET A 105 3.61 -6.42 -7.24
CA MET A 105 2.18 -6.77 -7.37
C MET A 105 1.94 -8.15 -6.72
N ALA A 106 0.88 -8.28 -5.93
CA ALA A 106 0.34 -9.56 -5.50
C ALA A 106 -0.54 -10.12 -6.63
N VAL A 107 -0.34 -11.39 -6.98
CA VAL A 107 -1.16 -12.13 -7.96
C VAL A 107 -2.34 -12.77 -7.23
#